data_AF-I9KIJ9-F1
#
_entry.id   AF-I9KIJ9-F1
#
_cell.length_a   1.000
_cell.length_b   1.000
_cell.length_c   1.000
_cell.angle_alpha   90.00
_cell.angle_beta   90.00
_cell.angle_gamma   90.00
#
_symmetry.space_group_name_H-M   'P 1'
#
loop_
_entity.id
_entity.type
_entity.pdbx_description
1 polymer ?
#
loop_
_entity_poly.entity_id
_entity_poly.type
_entity_poly.pdbx_seq_one_letter_code
_entity_poly.pdbx_strand_id
1 'polypeptide(L)'
;MKVNGCARCGQLVFFENTACLRCGAPLGFEPDGGRVLTLVPDSPAAGAADRDDVHDPATVFYELPPVAEVGAALGDGPATGDRAVPHSVAVPRAGSDTDPIARDLLEAVPAARRRRYRRCANARLAGCNWLIAVPAPANPAAGVAEVDGEPDAGGSMPSAEPAWPGGLCVCCRLTRTRPADTDPVGKEQFERAEAAKRRLVAQLLELGLPVVSHVDDPANGLAFDLLSSTKQKVMTGHSDGVVTLDLAESDDAHREMVRTQLGEPYRTLLGHFRHETGHYYWASLVDADSGRAAEFRDLFGDADLDYSAALDRHYAEGPPQNWRETHVSAYATMHPWEDWAETFAHYLHIRDTLRTAAEFGLGVTGPDLGSFGVAPRSHAAEPADLPLGVDGPGGSSPELAEIVAQWLPLTYALNAINRSMGRDDLYPFVLTPAVQAKLSFVHDVIACARTRTSRTAHAVNAGEGTDPSLAAARGADAVTGGRAPEPDRAAAASG
;
A
#
# COMPACT_ATOMS: atom_id res chain seq x y z
N MET A 1 -4.57 1.61 7.82
CA MET A 1 -3.23 2.23 8.04
C MET A 1 -3.10 2.74 9.47
N LYS A 2 -1.91 2.69 10.07
CA LYS A 2 -1.68 3.07 11.48
C LYS A 2 -2.02 4.53 11.76
N VAL A 3 -2.70 4.78 12.87
CA VAL A 3 -2.94 6.13 13.37
C VAL A 3 -1.70 6.62 14.11
N ASN A 4 -1.23 7.83 13.79
CA ASN A 4 -0.02 8.39 14.36
C ASN A 4 -0.30 9.76 15.00
N GLY A 5 0.52 10.15 15.96
CA GLY A 5 0.52 11.49 16.55
C GLY A 5 1.77 12.26 16.15
N CYS A 6 1.64 13.57 15.92
CA CYS A 6 2.79 14.45 15.77
C CYS A 6 3.63 14.42 17.05
N ALA A 7 4.87 13.97 16.96
CA ALA A 7 5.77 13.84 18.10
C ALA A 7 6.14 15.18 18.74
N ARG A 8 5.84 16.31 18.07
CA ARG A 8 6.08 17.66 18.63
C ARG A 8 4.90 18.21 19.42
N CYS A 9 3.65 17.92 19.03
CA CYS A 9 2.47 18.58 19.61
C CYS A 9 1.29 17.65 19.93
N GLY A 10 1.43 16.34 19.69
CA GLY A 10 0.40 15.32 19.94
C GLY A 10 -0.79 15.33 18.98
N GLN A 11 -0.82 16.23 17.98
CA GLN A 11 -1.90 16.30 17.00
C GLN A 11 -1.99 14.99 16.20
N LEU A 12 -3.21 14.48 15.99
CA LEU A 12 -3.45 13.34 15.11
C LEU A 12 -2.94 13.63 13.69
N VAL A 13 -2.17 12.71 13.12
CA VAL A 13 -1.66 12.80 11.75
C VAL A 13 -2.02 11.53 10.98
N PHE A 14 -2.29 11.72 9.69
CA PHE A 14 -2.78 10.70 8.77
C PHE A 14 -1.73 10.39 7.71
N PHE A 15 -1.93 9.25 7.03
CA PHE A 15 -1.00 8.70 6.05
C PHE A 15 -0.53 9.70 4.99
N GLU A 16 -1.41 10.59 4.52
CA GLU A 16 -1.12 11.54 3.45
C GLU A 16 -0.45 12.83 3.94
N ASN A 17 -0.36 13.06 5.25
CA ASN A 17 0.17 14.32 5.75
C ASN A 17 1.68 14.45 5.49
N THR A 18 2.07 15.61 4.96
CA THR A 18 3.47 16.02 4.73
C THR A 18 3.97 16.98 5.80
N ALA A 19 3.06 17.60 6.55
CA ALA A 19 3.32 18.47 7.69
C ALA A 19 2.17 18.39 8.70
N CYS A 20 2.47 18.65 9.97
CA CYS A 20 1.47 18.71 11.03
C CYS A 20 0.63 20.00 10.88
N LEU A 21 -0.69 19.86 10.72
CA LEU A 21 -1.60 21.00 10.56
C LEU A 21 -1.67 21.93 11.78
N ARG A 22 -1.24 21.46 12.97
CA ARG A 22 -1.26 22.25 14.21
C ARG A 22 0.03 23.04 14.45
N CYS A 23 1.20 22.41 14.23
CA CYS A 23 2.50 23.02 14.58
C CYS A 23 3.44 23.23 13.39
N GLY A 24 3.08 22.77 12.19
CA GLY A 24 3.89 22.89 10.99
C GLY A 24 5.09 21.94 10.92
N ALA A 25 5.31 21.09 11.92
CA ALA A 25 6.43 20.13 11.90
C ALA A 25 6.37 19.25 10.64
N PRO A 26 7.49 19.05 9.93
CA PRO A 26 7.52 18.20 8.75
C PRO A 26 7.22 16.74 9.12
N LEU A 27 6.48 16.07 8.25
CA LEU A 27 6.09 14.66 8.39
C LEU A 27 6.52 13.85 7.18
N GLY A 28 6.75 12.56 7.38
CA GLY A 28 6.97 11.61 6.29
C GLY A 28 6.62 10.18 6.68
N PHE A 29 6.19 9.39 5.69
CA PHE A 29 5.84 7.98 5.88
C PHE A 29 7.09 7.10 5.80
N GLU A 30 7.36 6.36 6.86
CA GLU A 30 8.40 5.33 6.91
C GLU A 30 7.79 3.96 6.57
N PRO A 31 8.21 3.35 5.44
CA PRO A 31 7.56 2.14 4.93
C PRO A 31 7.79 0.90 5.80
N ASP A 32 8.95 0.77 6.44
CA ASP A 32 9.33 -0.45 7.17
C ASP A 32 8.49 -0.65 8.45
N GLY A 33 8.23 0.41 9.22
CA GLY A 33 7.35 0.38 10.39
C GLY A 33 5.89 0.70 10.08
N GLY A 34 5.61 1.22 8.87
CA GLY A 34 4.28 1.63 8.43
C GLY A 34 3.72 2.81 9.21
N ARG A 35 4.57 3.82 9.50
CA ARG A 35 4.25 4.95 10.39
C ARG A 35 4.53 6.29 9.74
N VAL A 36 3.76 7.31 10.15
CA VAL A 36 4.06 8.70 9.82
C VAL A 36 4.95 9.28 10.92
N LEU A 37 6.19 9.60 10.57
CA LEU A 37 7.19 10.15 11.46
C LEU A 37 7.14 11.67 11.48
N THR A 38 7.44 12.25 12.64
CA THR A 38 7.73 13.69 12.76
C THR A 38 9.22 13.91 12.56
N LEU A 39 9.57 14.90 11.75
CA LEU A 39 10.93 15.09 11.26
C LEU A 39 11.55 16.38 11.80
N VAL A 40 12.87 16.36 11.96
CA VAL A 40 13.70 17.53 12.30
C VAL A 40 14.89 17.58 11.33
N PRO A 41 15.16 18.70 10.64
CA PRO A 41 16.32 18.83 9.76
C PRO A 41 17.67 18.66 10.49
N ASP A 42 18.67 18.07 9.83
CA ASP A 42 20.02 17.84 10.38
C ASP A 42 20.85 19.14 10.55
N SER A 43 20.46 20.25 9.90
CA SER A 43 21.18 21.55 10.02
C SER A 43 20.26 22.72 10.44
N PRO A 44 20.68 23.56 11.40
CA PRO A 44 19.94 24.75 11.83
C PRO A 44 19.93 25.88 10.79
N ALA A 45 20.71 25.79 9.70
CA ALA A 45 20.58 26.73 8.57
C ALA A 45 19.20 26.64 7.89
N ALA A 46 18.46 25.55 8.11
CA ALA A 46 17.06 25.39 7.74
C ALA A 46 16.08 25.98 8.77
N GLY A 47 16.55 26.73 9.78
CA GLY A 47 15.72 27.46 10.75
C GLY A 47 14.90 28.59 10.14
N ALA A 48 15.30 29.04 8.94
CA ALA A 48 14.53 29.86 8.02
C ALA A 48 14.44 29.19 6.64
N ALA A 49 14.36 27.85 6.59
CA ALA A 49 14.00 27.16 5.35
C ALA A 49 12.69 27.76 4.86
N ASP A 50 12.74 28.35 3.66
CA ASP A 50 11.51 28.58 2.91
C ASP A 50 10.75 27.25 2.89
N ARG A 51 9.41 27.27 2.82
CA ARG A 51 8.61 26.03 2.79
C ARG A 51 9.11 25.07 1.70
N ASP A 52 9.79 25.61 0.69
CA ASP A 52 10.45 24.90 -0.38
C ASP A 52 11.61 23.98 0.08
N ASP A 53 12.48 24.36 1.01
CA ASP A 53 13.67 23.56 1.39
C ASP A 53 13.33 22.26 2.15
N VAL A 54 12.17 22.23 2.83
CA VAL A 54 11.65 21.04 3.53
C VAL A 54 11.27 19.93 2.55
N HIS A 55 11.04 20.28 1.28
CA HIS A 55 10.74 19.35 0.20
C HIS A 55 11.95 19.03 -0.69
N ASP A 56 13.13 19.60 -0.41
CA ASP A 56 14.37 19.23 -1.11
C ASP A 56 14.73 17.77 -0.78
N PRO A 57 14.82 16.88 -1.79
CA PRO A 57 15.26 15.51 -1.59
C PRO A 57 16.67 15.41 -0.99
N ALA A 58 17.52 16.44 -1.08
CA ALA A 58 18.86 16.46 -0.49
C ALA A 58 18.85 16.66 1.03
N THR A 59 17.79 17.27 1.58
CA THR A 59 17.67 17.54 3.02
C THR A 59 17.61 16.23 3.82
N VAL A 60 18.53 16.09 4.77
CA VAL A 60 18.54 14.99 5.74
C VAL A 60 17.74 15.40 6.97
N PHE A 61 16.89 14.48 7.42
CA PHE A 61 16.04 14.63 8.59
C PHE A 61 16.35 13.55 9.61
N TYR A 62 16.27 13.91 10.89
CA TYR A 62 16.13 12.95 11.98
C TYR A 62 14.65 12.69 12.28
N GLU A 63 14.35 11.47 12.71
CA GLU A 63 13.09 11.16 13.39
C GLU A 63 13.07 11.79 14.78
N LEU A 64 12.00 12.52 15.08
CA LEU A 64 11.70 13.02 16.42
C LEU A 64 11.00 11.90 17.21
N PRO A 65 11.53 11.47 18.36
CA PRO A 65 10.85 10.47 19.18
C PRO A 65 9.50 10.99 19.68
N PRO A 66 8.48 10.13 19.85
CA PRO A 66 7.23 10.52 20.50
C PRO A 66 7.48 11.12 21.88
N VAL A 67 6.75 12.19 22.25
CA VAL A 67 6.85 12.81 23.59
C VAL A 67 6.68 11.78 24.72
N ALA A 68 5.82 10.77 24.52
CA ALA A 68 5.59 9.69 25.48
C ALA A 68 6.85 8.84 25.75
N GLU A 69 7.71 8.63 24.75
CA GLU A 69 8.97 7.90 24.91
C GLU A 69 10.02 8.75 25.63
N VAL A 70 9.96 10.08 25.48
CA VAL A 70 10.87 11.01 26.17
C VAL A 70 10.53 11.11 27.66
N GLY A 71 9.25 11.09 28.05
CA GLY A 71 8.85 11.02 29.47
C GLY A 71 9.43 9.78 30.18
N ALA A 72 9.39 8.62 29.52
CA ALA A 72 9.99 7.39 30.03
C ALA A 72 11.54 7.44 30.08
N ALA A 73 12.18 8.09 29.10
CA ALA A 73 13.63 8.26 29.04
C ALA A 73 14.18 9.25 30.10
N LEU A 74 13.35 10.21 30.54
CA LEU A 74 13.67 11.16 31.61
C LEU A 74 13.43 10.58 33.03
N GLY A 75 13.02 9.32 33.15
CA GLY A 75 12.85 8.63 34.42
C GLY A 75 11.51 8.87 35.12
N ASP A 76 10.54 9.51 34.45
CA ASP A 76 9.16 9.48 34.90
C ASP A 76 8.58 8.10 34.55
N GLY A 77 8.35 7.27 35.57
CA GLY A 77 7.77 5.92 35.40
C GLY A 77 6.44 5.94 34.63
N PRO A 78 5.90 4.77 34.22
CA PRO A 78 4.64 4.71 33.50
C PRO A 78 3.59 5.52 34.27
N ALA A 79 2.99 6.51 33.62
CA ALA A 79 2.05 7.43 34.25
C ALA A 79 0.81 6.65 34.73
N THR A 80 0.89 6.09 35.93
CA THR A 80 -0.24 5.51 36.63
C THR A 80 -1.06 6.65 37.21
N GLY A 81 -2.25 6.86 36.66
CA GLY A 81 -3.28 7.69 37.26
C GLY A 81 -3.33 9.12 36.75
N ASP A 82 -4.35 9.39 35.92
CA ASP A 82 -5.21 10.59 35.95
C ASP A 82 -4.53 11.97 36.04
N ARG A 83 -3.32 12.12 35.51
CA ARG A 83 -2.73 13.42 35.22
C ARG A 83 -2.94 13.73 33.75
N ALA A 84 -3.93 14.59 33.50
CA ALA A 84 -4.11 15.25 32.23
C ALA A 84 -2.74 15.73 31.70
N VAL A 85 -2.38 15.28 30.50
CA VAL A 85 -1.28 15.87 29.72
C VAL A 85 -1.51 17.38 29.72
N PRO A 86 -0.54 18.21 30.14
CA PRO A 86 -0.77 19.65 30.18
C PRO A 86 -1.10 20.12 28.77
N HIS A 87 -2.37 20.51 28.56
CA HIS A 87 -2.91 21.00 27.28
C HIS A 87 -2.30 22.35 26.84
N SER A 88 -1.30 22.86 27.55
CA SER A 88 -0.67 24.14 27.25
C SER A 88 0.84 24.10 27.53
N VAL A 89 1.59 23.36 26.70
CA VAL A 89 2.92 23.84 26.34
C VAL A 89 2.67 24.88 25.24
N ALA A 90 2.95 26.15 25.52
CA ALA A 90 2.87 27.21 24.52
C ALA A 90 3.84 26.85 23.39
N VAL A 91 3.30 26.43 22.24
CA VAL A 91 4.09 26.13 21.05
C VAL A 91 4.58 27.48 20.52
N PRO A 92 5.89 27.71 20.37
CA PRO A 92 6.39 28.89 19.68
C PRO A 92 5.79 28.93 18.27
N ARG A 93 5.25 30.08 17.87
CA ARG A 93 4.87 30.30 16.46
C ARG A 93 6.10 30.03 15.59
N ALA A 94 5.91 29.32 14.48
CA ALA A 94 6.94 29.11 13.48
C ALA A 94 7.61 30.46 13.14
N GLY A 95 8.93 30.55 13.35
CA GLY A 95 9.70 31.76 13.07
C GLY A 95 10.79 32.18 14.08
N SER A 96 11.19 31.34 15.04
CA SER A 96 12.42 31.59 15.83
C SER A 96 13.52 30.64 15.40
N ASP A 97 14.68 31.17 15.03
CA ASP A 97 15.85 30.53 14.39
C ASP A 97 16.49 29.32 15.09
N THR A 98 15.89 28.80 16.17
CA THR A 98 16.14 27.46 16.69
C THR A 98 14.84 26.97 17.31
N ASP A 99 14.29 25.85 16.85
CA ASP A 99 13.16 25.19 17.52
C ASP A 99 13.67 24.40 18.73
N PRO A 100 13.63 24.97 19.96
CA PRO A 100 14.34 24.40 21.10
C PRO A 100 13.73 23.05 21.50
N ILE A 101 12.41 22.93 21.36
CA ILE A 101 11.65 21.72 21.70
C ILE A 101 12.09 20.56 20.81
N ALA A 102 12.18 20.76 19.49
CA ALA A 102 12.61 19.72 18.58
C ALA A 102 14.05 19.29 18.82
N ARG A 103 14.92 20.24 19.16
CA ARG A 103 16.33 19.98 19.48
C ARG A 103 16.47 19.20 20.79
N ASP A 104 15.81 19.63 21.85
CA ASP A 104 15.85 18.98 23.16
C ASP A 104 15.33 17.53 23.08
N LEU A 105 14.22 17.31 22.35
CA LEU A 105 13.66 15.97 22.12
C LEU A 105 14.62 15.06 21.34
N LEU A 106 15.33 15.59 20.34
CA LEU A 106 16.32 14.84 19.58
C LEU A 106 17.58 14.55 20.42
N GLU A 107 18.02 15.53 21.22
CA GLU A 107 19.17 15.42 22.11
C GLU A 107 18.94 14.38 23.23
N ALA A 108 17.70 14.18 23.66
CA ALA A 108 17.32 13.11 24.59
C ALA A 108 17.52 11.69 24.02
N VAL A 109 17.60 11.52 22.70
CA VAL A 109 17.89 10.23 22.06
C VAL A 109 19.41 10.07 21.89
N PRO A 110 20.02 8.97 22.38
CA PRO A 110 21.43 8.68 22.13
C PRO A 110 21.75 8.72 20.64
N ALA A 111 22.85 9.36 20.24
CA ALA A 111 23.22 9.53 18.84
C ALA A 111 23.22 8.23 18.03
N ALA A 112 23.66 7.13 18.63
CA ALA A 112 23.67 5.79 18.03
C ALA A 112 22.27 5.21 17.72
N ARG A 113 21.20 5.77 18.31
CA ARG A 113 19.81 5.35 18.10
C ARG A 113 19.02 6.32 17.21
N ARG A 114 19.62 7.44 16.81
CA ARG A 114 18.95 8.42 15.95
C ARG A 114 18.85 7.88 14.53
N ARG A 115 17.62 7.75 14.04
CA ARG A 115 17.35 7.33 12.66
C ARG A 115 17.33 8.55 11.76
N ARG A 116 17.88 8.39 10.56
CA ARG A 116 18.02 9.46 9.56
C ARG A 116 17.30 9.08 8.28
N TYR A 117 16.68 10.07 7.66
CA TYR A 117 15.88 9.90 6.48
C TYR A 117 16.06 11.05 5.50
N ARG A 118 15.82 10.77 4.23
CA ARG A 118 15.56 11.77 3.18
C ARG A 118 14.16 11.59 2.64
N ARG A 119 13.57 12.63 2.07
CA ARG A 119 12.32 12.50 1.31
C ARG A 119 12.58 11.88 -0.05
N CYS A 120 11.59 11.17 -0.57
CA CYS A 120 11.59 10.71 -1.96
C CYS A 120 11.79 11.88 -2.93
N ALA A 121 12.55 11.66 -4.01
CA ALA A 121 12.76 12.62 -5.09
C ALA A 121 11.44 13.12 -5.72
N ASN A 122 10.39 12.29 -5.69
CA ASN A 122 9.06 12.65 -6.17
C ASN A 122 8.21 13.42 -5.14
N ALA A 123 8.80 13.96 -4.06
CA ALA A 123 8.05 14.73 -3.05
C ALA A 123 7.34 15.95 -3.64
N ARG A 124 8.03 16.72 -4.49
CA ARG A 124 7.45 17.88 -5.19
C ARG A 124 6.65 17.48 -6.43
N LEU A 125 7.08 16.44 -7.13
CA LEU A 125 6.51 16.06 -8.42
C LEU A 125 5.19 15.29 -8.30
N ALA A 126 5.02 14.48 -7.25
CA ALA A 126 3.89 13.57 -7.09
C ALA A 126 3.27 13.62 -5.68
N GLY A 127 3.55 14.69 -4.92
CA GLY A 127 3.10 14.83 -3.53
C GLY A 127 3.60 13.70 -2.62
N CYS A 128 4.74 13.07 -2.95
CA CYS A 128 5.20 11.88 -2.23
C CYS A 128 5.73 12.24 -0.84
N ASN A 129 5.15 11.66 0.20
CA ASN A 129 5.60 11.85 1.57
C ASN A 129 6.47 10.69 2.11
N TRP A 130 6.82 9.72 1.28
CA TRP A 130 7.58 8.54 1.71
C TRP A 130 9.05 8.85 1.95
N LEU A 131 9.60 8.23 2.98
CA LEU A 131 10.98 8.42 3.44
C LEU A 131 11.89 7.33 2.90
N ILE A 132 13.17 7.69 2.76
CA ILE A 132 14.28 6.80 2.39
C ILE A 132 15.27 6.87 3.55
N ALA A 133 15.55 5.72 4.17
CA ALA A 133 16.52 5.63 5.25
C ALA A 133 17.93 6.01 4.76
N VAL A 134 18.65 6.77 5.57
CA VAL A 134 20.03 7.16 5.32
C VAL A 134 20.93 6.48 6.37
N PRO A 135 22.00 5.77 5.96
CA PRO A 135 22.96 5.18 6.90
C PRO A 135 23.53 6.22 7.85
N ALA A 136 23.95 5.85 9.06
CA ALA A 136 24.64 6.76 9.98
C ALA A 136 25.95 7.32 9.37
N PRO A 137 26.42 8.52 9.77
CA PRO A 137 27.64 9.07 9.19
C PRO A 137 28.82 8.27 9.73
N ALA A 138 29.81 7.99 8.88
CA ALA A 138 30.97 7.16 9.24
C ALA A 138 31.77 7.71 10.44
N ASN A 139 31.61 8.99 10.79
CA ASN A 139 32.19 9.59 11.98
C ASN A 139 31.17 10.49 12.71
N PRO A 140 30.58 10.06 13.84
CA PRO A 140 29.59 10.84 14.59
C PRO A 140 30.17 12.04 15.36
N ALA A 141 31.51 12.23 15.38
CA ALA A 141 32.18 13.32 16.09
C ALA A 141 32.62 14.48 15.19
N ALA A 142 32.47 14.38 13.87
CA ALA A 142 32.79 15.48 12.96
C ALA A 142 31.56 16.39 12.82
N GLY A 143 31.42 17.34 13.74
CA GLY A 143 30.65 18.54 13.46
C GLY A 143 31.22 19.23 12.21
N VAL A 144 30.33 19.81 11.40
CA VAL A 144 30.62 20.57 10.18
C VAL A 144 32.00 21.22 10.17
N ALA A 145 32.94 20.63 9.42
CA ALA A 145 34.14 21.31 8.98
C ALA A 145 33.91 21.66 7.50
N GLU A 146 33.92 22.96 7.20
CA GLU A 146 34.04 23.47 5.82
C GLU A 146 35.25 22.80 5.18
N VAL A 147 35.03 22.07 4.09
CA VAL A 147 36.12 21.44 3.34
C VAL A 147 36.48 22.35 2.17
N ASP A 148 37.42 23.27 2.41
CA ASP A 148 38.27 23.82 1.37
C ASP A 148 39.47 22.88 1.19
N GLY A 149 39.47 22.07 0.13
CA GLY A 149 40.61 21.22 -0.22
C GLY A 149 40.33 20.26 -1.39
N GLU A 150 41.15 20.35 -2.43
CA GLU A 150 41.13 19.51 -3.66
C GLU A 150 41.20 17.99 -3.39
N PRO A 151 40.68 17.15 -4.31
CA PRO A 151 40.60 15.72 -4.09
C PRO A 151 41.94 15.04 -4.39
N ASP A 152 42.52 14.39 -3.37
CA ASP A 152 43.65 13.48 -3.57
C ASP A 152 43.15 12.08 -3.95
N ALA A 153 43.72 11.56 -5.02
CA ALA A 153 43.37 10.28 -5.62
C ALA A 153 44.08 9.12 -4.90
N GLY A 154 43.31 8.13 -4.45
CA GLY A 154 43.84 6.78 -4.17
C GLY A 154 43.39 6.20 -2.84
N GLY A 155 42.37 5.35 -2.87
CA GLY A 155 41.98 4.54 -1.71
C GLY A 155 40.62 3.87 -1.90
N SER A 156 40.59 2.68 -2.50
CA SER A 156 39.39 1.85 -2.59
C SER A 156 39.02 1.30 -1.21
N MET A 157 37.86 1.70 -0.70
CA MET A 157 37.17 1.09 0.45
C MET A 157 35.69 0.88 0.07
N PRO A 158 35.06 -0.24 0.49
CA PRO A 158 33.72 -0.59 0.07
C PRO A 158 32.70 0.25 0.87
N SER A 159 32.09 1.24 0.23
CA SER A 159 30.98 2.00 0.78
C SER A 159 29.67 1.27 0.51
N ALA A 160 28.93 0.94 1.58
CA ALA A 160 27.51 0.66 1.49
C ALA A 160 26.80 1.94 0.97
N GLU A 161 26.61 1.99 -0.34
CA GLU A 161 25.85 3.04 -1.02
C GLU A 161 24.38 3.00 -0.57
N PRO A 162 23.67 4.15 -0.53
CA PRO A 162 22.23 4.15 -0.30
C PRO A 162 21.54 3.30 -1.37
N ALA A 163 20.68 2.39 -0.93
CA ALA A 163 20.15 1.26 -1.71
C ALA A 163 19.27 1.59 -2.93
N TRP A 164 19.20 2.82 -3.44
CA TRP A 164 18.25 3.17 -4.50
C TRP A 164 18.79 4.24 -5.48
N PRO A 165 19.11 3.87 -6.74
CA PRO A 165 19.45 4.84 -7.79
C PRO A 165 18.38 5.93 -7.93
N GLY A 166 18.80 7.20 -8.00
CA GLY A 166 17.92 8.35 -8.28
C GLY A 166 17.12 8.91 -7.10
N GLY A 167 17.27 8.38 -5.88
CA GLY A 167 16.61 8.94 -4.68
C GLY A 167 15.09 8.72 -4.62
N LEU A 168 14.57 7.66 -5.24
CA LEU A 168 13.16 7.29 -5.20
C LEU A 168 12.86 6.29 -4.08
N CYS A 169 11.71 6.44 -3.41
CA CYS A 169 11.23 5.47 -2.42
C CYS A 169 10.70 4.19 -3.09
N VAL A 170 10.53 3.12 -2.30
CA VAL A 170 10.05 1.81 -2.79
C VAL A 170 8.76 1.89 -3.62
N CYS A 171 7.83 2.80 -3.31
CA CYS A 171 6.60 2.97 -4.08
C CYS A 171 6.82 3.74 -5.41
N CYS A 172 7.57 4.85 -5.38
CA CYS A 172 7.79 5.65 -6.59
C CYS A 172 8.72 4.96 -7.59
N ARG A 173 9.59 4.05 -7.13
CA ARG A 173 10.40 3.19 -8.01
C ARG A 173 9.57 2.25 -8.89
N LEU A 174 8.35 1.91 -8.48
CA LEU A 174 7.46 1.08 -9.29
C LEU A 174 6.90 1.83 -10.49
N THR A 175 6.97 3.17 -10.54
CA THR A 175 6.50 3.93 -11.71
C THR A 175 7.56 3.94 -12.78
N ARG A 176 7.29 3.22 -13.87
CA ARG A 176 8.14 3.16 -15.05
C ARG A 176 7.89 4.36 -15.96
N THR A 177 6.62 4.70 -16.18
CA THR A 177 6.22 5.79 -17.09
C THR A 177 5.25 6.76 -16.41
N ARG A 178 5.44 8.07 -16.68
CA ARG A 178 4.56 9.15 -16.23
C ARG A 178 4.27 10.14 -17.36
N PRO A 179 3.29 11.05 -17.21
CA PRO A 179 3.00 12.08 -18.21
C PRO A 179 4.15 13.06 -18.42
N ALA A 180 4.22 13.63 -19.62
CA ALA A 180 5.18 14.66 -19.98
C ALA A 180 4.98 15.95 -19.15
N ASP A 181 6.07 16.70 -18.90
CA ASP A 181 5.98 17.93 -18.09
C ASP A 181 5.15 19.05 -18.71
N THR A 182 4.95 18.97 -20.03
CA THR A 182 4.08 19.87 -20.80
C THR A 182 2.59 19.52 -20.69
N ASP A 183 2.22 18.43 -20.01
CA ASP A 183 0.84 18.02 -19.80
C ASP A 183 0.38 18.35 -18.37
N PRO A 184 -0.15 19.56 -18.10
CA PRO A 184 -0.55 19.96 -16.77
C PRO A 184 -1.71 19.11 -16.22
N VAL A 185 -2.64 18.67 -17.08
CA VAL A 185 -3.79 17.84 -16.69
C VAL A 185 -3.30 16.46 -16.26
N GLY A 186 -2.46 15.83 -17.10
CA GLY A 186 -1.85 14.55 -16.78
C GLY A 186 -1.04 14.59 -15.49
N LYS A 187 -0.35 15.71 -15.18
CA LYS A 187 0.40 15.86 -13.92
C LYS A 187 -0.48 15.90 -12.68
N GLU A 188 -1.61 16.61 -12.71
CA GLU A 188 -2.56 16.62 -11.59
C GLU A 188 -3.14 15.23 -11.35
N GLN A 189 -3.54 14.56 -12.43
CA GLN A 189 -4.06 13.20 -12.39
C GLN A 189 -3.00 12.19 -11.89
N PHE A 190 -1.74 12.39 -12.30
CA PHE A 190 -0.61 11.59 -11.86
C PHE A 190 -0.38 11.69 -10.34
N GLU A 191 -0.49 12.88 -9.75
CA GLU A 191 -0.38 13.05 -8.30
C GLU A 191 -1.46 12.24 -7.55
N ARG A 192 -2.71 12.28 -8.03
CA ARG A 192 -3.82 11.51 -7.46
C ARG A 192 -3.63 10.00 -7.62
N ALA A 193 -3.16 9.55 -8.80
CA ALA A 193 -2.84 8.15 -9.06
C ALA A 193 -1.70 7.64 -8.17
N GLU A 194 -0.64 8.43 -8.02
CA GLU A 194 0.45 8.11 -7.11
C GLU A 194 -0.01 8.06 -5.64
N ALA A 195 -0.96 8.91 -5.23
CA ALA A 195 -1.55 8.84 -3.90
C ALA A 195 -2.34 7.53 -3.68
N ALA A 196 -3.16 7.12 -4.65
CA ALA A 196 -3.87 5.84 -4.61
C ALA A 196 -2.89 4.65 -4.62
N LYS A 197 -1.90 4.65 -5.51
CA LYS A 197 -0.85 3.63 -5.57
C LYS A 197 -0.08 3.54 -4.24
N ARG A 198 0.24 4.66 -3.59
CA ARG A 198 0.88 4.64 -2.26
C ARG A 198 0.03 3.93 -1.21
N ARG A 199 -1.30 4.09 -1.21
CA ARG A 199 -2.18 3.33 -0.30
C ARG A 199 -2.13 1.84 -0.59
N LEU A 200 -2.21 1.45 -1.87
CA LEU A 200 -2.04 0.06 -2.29
C LEU A 200 -0.69 -0.49 -1.80
N VAL A 201 0.42 0.15 -2.12
CA VAL A 201 1.77 -0.35 -1.80
C VAL A 201 1.99 -0.43 -0.29
N ALA A 202 1.50 0.56 0.48
CA ALA A 202 1.54 0.48 1.94
C ALA A 202 0.80 -0.76 2.48
N GLN A 203 -0.37 -1.06 1.90
CA GLN A 203 -1.13 -2.26 2.24
C GLN A 203 -0.40 -3.56 1.82
N LEU A 204 0.24 -3.60 0.65
CA LEU A 204 1.00 -4.78 0.20
C LEU A 204 2.21 -5.07 1.10
N LEU A 205 2.92 -4.01 1.51
CA LEU A 205 4.06 -4.11 2.43
C LEU A 205 3.61 -4.60 3.82
N GLU A 206 2.50 -4.08 4.34
CA GLU A 206 1.87 -4.61 5.55
C GLU A 206 1.45 -6.09 5.39
N LEU A 207 0.97 -6.42 4.19
CA LEU A 207 0.71 -7.75 3.65
C LEU A 207 1.86 -8.75 3.87
N GLY A 208 3.09 -8.24 3.89
CA GLY A 208 4.30 -9.03 3.65
C GLY A 208 4.36 -9.61 2.23
N LEU A 209 3.58 -9.05 1.29
CA LEU A 209 3.62 -9.44 -0.11
C LEU A 209 4.88 -8.89 -0.79
N PRO A 210 5.45 -9.61 -1.77
CA PRO A 210 6.67 -9.18 -2.44
C PRO A 210 6.41 -7.95 -3.32
N VAL A 211 6.96 -6.81 -2.90
CA VAL A 211 6.99 -5.56 -3.67
C VAL A 211 8.39 -5.36 -4.21
N VAL A 212 8.68 -5.98 -5.36
CA VAL A 212 9.97 -5.87 -6.06
C VAL A 212 9.75 -5.05 -7.33
N SER A 213 10.58 -4.04 -7.56
CA SER A 213 10.43 -3.21 -8.75
C SER A 213 10.94 -3.95 -10.00
N HIS A 214 10.33 -3.67 -11.14
CA HIS A 214 10.82 -4.17 -12.44
C HIS A 214 12.25 -3.67 -12.76
N VAL A 215 12.73 -2.62 -12.09
CA VAL A 215 14.15 -2.18 -12.20
C VAL A 215 15.09 -3.17 -11.50
N ASP A 216 14.66 -3.72 -10.37
CA ASP A 216 15.45 -4.64 -9.55
C ASP A 216 15.32 -6.09 -10.03
N ASP A 217 14.13 -6.49 -10.50
CA ASP A 217 13.86 -7.76 -11.17
C ASP A 217 13.11 -7.53 -12.47
N PRO A 218 13.80 -7.41 -13.62
CA PRO A 218 13.16 -7.20 -14.92
C PRO A 218 12.32 -8.36 -15.43
N ALA A 219 12.40 -9.55 -14.82
CA ALA A 219 11.66 -10.73 -15.27
C ALA A 219 10.36 -10.91 -14.50
N ASN A 220 10.33 -10.59 -13.20
CA ASN A 220 9.18 -10.84 -12.33
C ASN A 220 8.75 -9.63 -11.50
N GLY A 221 9.40 -8.48 -11.65
CA GLY A 221 9.12 -7.29 -10.86
C GLY A 221 7.86 -6.55 -11.31
N LEU A 222 7.27 -5.80 -10.37
CA LEU A 222 6.09 -4.97 -10.60
C LEU A 222 6.51 -3.59 -11.14
N ALA A 223 5.79 -3.12 -12.16
CA ALA A 223 5.88 -1.76 -12.67
C ALA A 223 4.49 -1.18 -12.95
N PHE A 224 4.43 0.15 -12.94
CA PHE A 224 3.26 0.93 -13.31
C PHE A 224 3.58 1.90 -14.45
N ASP A 225 2.80 1.82 -15.51
CA ASP A 225 2.73 2.84 -16.56
C ASP A 225 1.50 3.70 -16.31
N LEU A 226 1.73 4.92 -15.81
CA LEU A 226 0.68 5.88 -15.49
C LEU A 226 0.58 6.89 -16.63
N LEU A 227 -0.28 6.58 -17.61
CA LEU A 227 -0.32 7.25 -18.89
C LEU A 227 -1.49 8.24 -18.96
N SER A 228 -1.25 9.37 -19.61
CA SER A 228 -2.27 10.39 -19.85
C SER A 228 -2.96 10.16 -21.18
N SER A 229 -4.29 10.08 -21.18
CA SER A 229 -5.08 9.99 -22.41
C SER A 229 -5.45 11.34 -23.04
N THR A 230 -4.88 12.45 -22.56
CA THR A 230 -5.16 13.81 -23.08
C THR A 230 -4.87 13.97 -24.56
N LYS A 231 -3.91 13.21 -25.10
CA LYS A 231 -3.46 13.28 -26.50
C LYS A 231 -3.54 11.97 -27.27
N GLN A 232 -3.80 10.86 -26.58
CA GLN A 232 -3.79 9.53 -27.16
C GLN A 232 -4.73 8.61 -26.40
N LYS A 233 -5.26 7.57 -27.04
CA LYS A 233 -6.01 6.54 -26.31
C LYS A 233 -5.04 5.72 -25.47
N VAL A 234 -5.36 5.55 -24.18
CA VAL A 234 -4.65 4.63 -23.29
C VAL A 234 -5.54 3.41 -23.09
N MET A 235 -4.94 2.22 -23.15
CA MET A 235 -5.61 0.98 -22.76
C MET A 235 -5.10 0.60 -21.38
N THR A 236 -6.00 0.50 -20.42
CA THR A 236 -5.70 -0.03 -19.08
C THR A 236 -5.63 -1.56 -19.15
N GLY A 237 -4.71 -2.14 -18.40
CA GLY A 237 -4.59 -3.58 -18.20
C GLY A 237 -3.23 -3.96 -17.62
N HIS A 238 -2.91 -5.24 -17.65
CA HIS A 238 -1.65 -5.77 -17.13
C HIS A 238 -0.97 -6.70 -18.14
N SER A 239 0.36 -6.73 -18.16
CA SER A 239 1.16 -7.65 -18.98
C SER A 239 2.58 -7.74 -18.43
N ASP A 240 3.12 -8.96 -18.26
CA ASP A 240 4.51 -9.23 -17.86
C ASP A 240 5.00 -8.40 -16.65
N GLY A 241 4.18 -8.32 -15.60
CA GLY A 241 4.50 -7.54 -14.39
C GLY A 241 4.31 -6.02 -14.52
N VAL A 242 3.90 -5.54 -15.68
CA VAL A 242 3.57 -4.13 -15.92
C VAL A 242 2.07 -3.92 -15.85
N VAL A 243 1.65 -3.05 -14.93
CA VAL A 243 0.27 -2.57 -14.80
C VAL A 243 0.16 -1.20 -15.48
N THR A 244 -0.68 -1.07 -16.48
CA THR A 244 -0.91 0.19 -17.22
C THR A 244 -2.24 0.78 -16.81
N LEU A 245 -2.29 2.05 -16.41
CA LEU A 245 -3.54 2.75 -16.11
C LEU A 245 -3.67 4.05 -16.91
N ASP A 246 -4.88 4.32 -17.39
CA ASP A 246 -5.26 5.65 -17.85
C ASP A 246 -5.50 6.59 -16.66
N LEU A 247 -4.71 7.66 -16.60
CA LEU A 247 -4.81 8.71 -15.58
C LEU A 247 -6.15 9.47 -15.61
N ALA A 248 -6.87 9.46 -16.73
CA ALA A 248 -8.21 10.03 -16.79
C ALA A 248 -9.18 9.38 -15.79
N GLU A 249 -8.93 8.15 -15.35
CA GLU A 249 -9.71 7.49 -14.32
C GLU A 249 -9.56 8.12 -12.92
N SER A 250 -8.55 8.97 -12.72
CA SER A 250 -8.42 9.74 -11.48
C SER A 250 -9.38 10.94 -11.38
N ASP A 251 -10.08 11.27 -12.47
CA ASP A 251 -11.10 12.33 -12.52
C ASP A 251 -12.47 11.81 -12.06
N ASP A 252 -13.05 12.46 -11.04
CA ASP A 252 -14.32 12.07 -10.43
C ASP A 252 -15.51 12.17 -11.41
N ALA A 253 -15.52 13.17 -12.31
CA ALA A 253 -16.57 13.35 -13.29
C ALA A 253 -16.47 12.31 -14.41
N HIS A 254 -15.25 12.00 -14.85
CA HIS A 254 -15.01 10.93 -15.81
C HIS A 254 -15.43 9.57 -15.22
N ARG A 255 -15.08 9.29 -13.96
CA ARG A 255 -15.50 8.05 -13.30
C ARG A 255 -17.01 7.95 -13.14
N GLU A 256 -17.70 9.01 -12.72
CA GLU A 256 -19.16 8.97 -12.56
C GLU A 256 -19.87 8.78 -13.91
N MET A 257 -19.34 9.35 -14.99
CA MET A 257 -19.81 9.12 -16.36
C MET A 257 -19.64 7.65 -16.76
N VAL A 258 -18.45 7.08 -16.61
CA VAL A 258 -18.16 5.68 -16.95
C VAL A 258 -18.98 4.72 -16.08
N ARG A 259 -19.11 5.01 -14.78
CA ARG A 259 -19.95 4.29 -13.82
C ARG A 259 -21.41 4.21 -14.28
N THR A 260 -21.95 5.35 -14.74
CA THR A 260 -23.32 5.43 -15.27
C THR A 260 -23.47 4.65 -16.58
N GLN A 261 -22.46 4.71 -17.46
CA GLN A 261 -22.46 4.02 -18.76
C GLN A 261 -22.34 2.50 -18.64
N LEU A 262 -21.52 2.00 -17.70
CA LEU A 262 -21.26 0.57 -17.51
C LEU A 262 -22.17 -0.08 -16.47
N GLY A 263 -23.00 0.70 -15.76
CA GLY A 263 -23.91 0.18 -14.74
C GLY A 263 -23.19 -0.42 -13.53
N GLU A 264 -21.92 -0.08 -13.33
CA GLU A 264 -21.10 -0.57 -12.23
C GLU A 264 -21.29 0.32 -11.00
N PRO A 265 -21.66 -0.21 -9.83
CA PRO A 265 -21.97 0.63 -8.68
C PRO A 265 -20.73 1.25 -8.01
N TYR A 266 -19.52 0.74 -8.26
CA TYR A 266 -18.32 1.11 -7.50
C TYR A 266 -17.02 1.02 -8.32
N ARG A 267 -16.52 2.16 -8.83
CA ARG A 267 -15.18 2.25 -9.45
C ARG A 267 -14.39 3.38 -8.81
N THR A 268 -13.34 3.02 -8.05
CA THR A 268 -12.39 3.97 -7.47
C THR A 268 -11.00 3.70 -8.04
N LEU A 269 -10.16 4.74 -8.13
CA LEU A 269 -8.80 4.57 -8.62
C LEU A 269 -7.99 3.57 -7.78
N LEU A 270 -8.16 3.59 -6.45
CA LEU A 270 -7.54 2.60 -5.57
C LEU A 270 -8.08 1.18 -5.81
N GLY A 271 -9.39 1.04 -6.05
CA GLY A 271 -10.00 -0.24 -6.41
C GLY A 271 -9.40 -0.80 -7.70
N HIS A 272 -9.18 0.05 -8.70
CA HIS A 272 -8.59 -0.37 -9.96
C HIS A 272 -7.12 -0.78 -9.82
N PHE A 273 -6.32 -0.01 -9.07
CA PHE A 273 -4.96 -0.42 -8.71
C PHE A 273 -4.95 -1.80 -8.03
N ARG A 274 -5.90 -2.07 -7.12
CA ARG A 274 -6.02 -3.38 -6.46
C ARG A 274 -6.38 -4.49 -7.44
N HIS A 275 -7.28 -4.25 -8.38
CA HIS A 275 -7.68 -5.19 -9.42
C HIS A 275 -6.49 -5.56 -10.31
N GLU A 276 -5.85 -4.58 -10.94
CA GLU A 276 -4.73 -4.81 -11.86
C GLU A 276 -3.53 -5.47 -11.16
N THR A 277 -3.28 -5.10 -9.90
CA THR A 277 -2.24 -5.74 -9.10
C THR A 277 -2.62 -7.17 -8.70
N GLY A 278 -3.92 -7.49 -8.62
CA GLY A 278 -4.41 -8.85 -8.41
C GLY A 278 -3.98 -9.78 -9.53
N HIS A 279 -4.02 -9.32 -10.79
CA HIS A 279 -3.51 -10.10 -11.91
C HIS A 279 -1.99 -10.36 -11.84
N TYR A 280 -1.20 -9.35 -11.45
CA TYR A 280 0.23 -9.54 -11.21
C TYR A 280 0.50 -10.64 -10.17
N TYR A 281 -0.26 -10.65 -9.07
CA TYR A 281 -0.12 -11.67 -8.03
C TYR A 281 -0.68 -13.04 -8.41
N TRP A 282 -1.57 -13.13 -9.40
CA TRP A 282 -2.05 -14.43 -9.88
C TRP A 282 -0.88 -15.29 -10.40
N ALA A 283 -0.06 -14.72 -11.30
CA ALA A 283 1.06 -15.45 -11.88
C ALA A 283 2.07 -15.91 -10.81
N SER A 284 2.42 -15.01 -9.88
CA SER A 284 3.46 -15.27 -8.88
C SER A 284 2.99 -16.11 -7.69
N LEU A 285 1.71 -16.03 -7.31
CA LEU A 285 1.19 -16.69 -6.11
C LEU A 285 0.30 -17.89 -6.38
N VAL A 286 -0.30 -18.00 -7.58
CA VAL A 286 -1.24 -19.06 -7.95
C VAL A 286 -0.63 -19.95 -9.02
N ASP A 287 -0.32 -19.39 -10.19
CA ASP A 287 0.11 -20.18 -11.37
C ASP A 287 1.46 -20.91 -11.13
N ALA A 288 2.37 -20.28 -10.40
CA ALA A 288 3.67 -20.85 -10.06
C ALA A 288 3.61 -22.09 -9.11
N ASP A 289 2.44 -22.42 -8.55
CA ASP A 289 2.23 -23.57 -7.66
C ASP A 289 1.09 -24.47 -8.18
N SER A 290 1.43 -25.70 -8.58
CA SER A 290 0.46 -26.62 -9.20
C SER A 290 -0.71 -26.98 -8.29
N GLY A 291 -0.53 -26.97 -6.97
CA GLY A 291 -1.60 -27.22 -6.01
C GLY A 291 -2.60 -26.06 -5.98
N ARG A 292 -2.10 -24.83 -5.93
CA ARG A 292 -2.93 -23.63 -5.97
C ARG A 292 -3.60 -23.42 -7.31
N ALA A 293 -2.94 -23.75 -8.41
CA ALA A 293 -3.54 -23.70 -9.74
C ALA A 293 -4.72 -24.68 -9.88
N ALA A 294 -4.66 -25.85 -9.24
CA ALA A 294 -5.78 -26.79 -9.20
C ALA A 294 -6.95 -26.24 -8.36
N GLU A 295 -6.67 -25.74 -7.16
CA GLU A 295 -7.69 -25.14 -6.29
C GLU A 295 -8.34 -23.89 -6.90
N PHE A 296 -7.55 -23.06 -7.58
CA PHE A 296 -8.05 -21.95 -8.38
C PHE A 296 -9.07 -22.42 -9.41
N ARG A 297 -8.76 -23.50 -10.15
CA ARG A 297 -9.66 -24.02 -11.19
C ARG A 297 -10.98 -24.50 -10.59
N ASP A 298 -10.95 -25.10 -9.41
CA ASP A 298 -12.15 -25.58 -8.72
C ASP A 298 -13.04 -24.42 -8.23
N LEU A 299 -12.44 -23.29 -7.84
CA LEU A 299 -13.16 -22.13 -7.27
C LEU A 299 -13.59 -21.08 -8.29
N PHE A 300 -12.70 -20.74 -9.24
CA PHE A 300 -12.86 -19.64 -10.20
C PHE A 300 -13.18 -20.16 -11.61
N GLY A 301 -12.76 -21.38 -11.94
CA GLY A 301 -12.92 -21.96 -13.27
C GLY A 301 -11.64 -21.96 -14.10
N ASP A 302 -11.79 -22.22 -15.40
CA ASP A 302 -10.67 -22.43 -16.31
C ASP A 302 -10.04 -21.10 -16.76
N ALA A 303 -8.79 -20.86 -16.36
CA ALA A 303 -8.04 -19.67 -16.73
C ALA A 303 -7.63 -19.63 -18.22
N ASP A 304 -7.63 -20.78 -18.90
CA ASP A 304 -7.19 -20.91 -20.31
C ASP A 304 -8.32 -20.60 -21.31
N LEU A 305 -9.49 -20.17 -20.84
CA LEU A 305 -10.59 -19.73 -21.71
C LEU A 305 -10.14 -18.57 -22.60
N ASP A 306 -10.67 -18.53 -23.83
CA ASP A 306 -10.38 -17.42 -24.75
C ASP A 306 -10.94 -16.13 -24.18
N TYR A 307 -10.04 -15.26 -23.73
CA TYR A 307 -10.37 -14.00 -23.08
C TYR A 307 -11.23 -13.10 -23.99
N SER A 308 -10.87 -12.98 -25.27
CA SER A 308 -11.60 -12.12 -26.21
C SER A 308 -13.02 -12.64 -26.47
N ALA A 309 -13.18 -13.95 -26.64
CA ALA A 309 -14.50 -14.56 -26.78
C ALA A 309 -15.35 -14.41 -25.50
N ALA A 310 -14.71 -14.52 -24.33
CA ALA A 310 -15.38 -14.36 -23.04
C ALA A 310 -15.86 -12.91 -22.81
N LEU A 311 -15.05 -11.94 -23.21
CA LEU A 311 -15.36 -10.50 -23.20
C LEU A 311 -16.53 -10.17 -24.15
N ASP A 312 -16.45 -10.65 -25.39
CA ASP A 312 -17.51 -10.45 -26.40
C ASP A 312 -18.85 -11.00 -25.91
N ARG A 313 -18.85 -12.21 -25.34
CA ARG A 313 -20.03 -12.83 -24.70
C ARG A 313 -20.56 -11.94 -23.57
N HIS A 314 -19.70 -11.45 -22.68
CA HIS A 314 -20.13 -10.66 -21.53
C HIS A 314 -20.86 -9.37 -21.96
N TYR A 315 -20.36 -8.67 -22.98
CA TYR A 315 -21.03 -7.47 -23.49
C TYR A 315 -22.27 -7.77 -24.34
N ALA A 316 -22.32 -8.93 -25.02
CA ALA A 316 -23.48 -9.32 -25.83
C ALA A 316 -24.64 -9.83 -24.97
N GLU A 317 -24.35 -10.64 -23.94
CA GLU A 317 -25.35 -11.38 -23.16
C GLU A 317 -25.55 -10.82 -21.75
N GLY A 318 -24.59 -10.05 -21.24
CA GLY A 318 -24.57 -9.59 -19.85
C GLY A 318 -24.18 -10.70 -18.86
N PRO A 319 -24.10 -10.38 -17.56
CA PRO A 319 -23.82 -11.38 -16.53
C PRO A 319 -25.01 -12.35 -16.34
N PRO A 320 -24.76 -13.62 -15.97
CA PRO A 320 -25.82 -14.59 -15.66
C PRO A 320 -26.80 -14.09 -14.59
N GLN A 321 -28.10 -14.39 -14.69
CA GLN A 321 -29.13 -13.80 -13.82
C GLN A 321 -28.86 -13.97 -12.30
N ASN A 322 -28.27 -15.10 -11.90
CA ASN A 322 -27.95 -15.42 -10.51
C ASN A 322 -26.47 -15.17 -10.15
N TRP A 323 -25.74 -14.33 -10.91
CA TRP A 323 -24.32 -14.07 -10.68
C TRP A 323 -23.99 -13.65 -9.24
N ARG A 324 -24.89 -12.90 -8.58
CA ARG A 324 -24.74 -12.43 -7.20
C ARG A 324 -24.62 -13.56 -6.18
N GLU A 325 -25.00 -14.79 -6.55
CA GLU A 325 -24.85 -15.97 -5.71
C GLU A 325 -23.40 -16.47 -5.65
N THR A 326 -22.60 -16.17 -6.67
CA THR A 326 -21.29 -16.81 -6.89
C THR A 326 -20.14 -15.83 -7.13
N HIS A 327 -20.40 -14.59 -7.51
CA HIS A 327 -19.38 -13.60 -7.88
C HIS A 327 -19.57 -12.29 -7.11
N VAL A 328 -18.45 -11.59 -6.86
CA VAL A 328 -18.43 -10.32 -6.12
C VAL A 328 -18.98 -9.16 -6.95
N SER A 329 -18.80 -9.22 -8.27
CA SER A 329 -19.25 -8.22 -9.24
C SER A 329 -19.81 -8.88 -10.50
N ALA A 330 -20.53 -8.10 -11.31
CA ALA A 330 -21.00 -8.58 -12.61
C ALA A 330 -19.82 -8.86 -13.55
N TYR A 331 -18.80 -7.99 -13.54
CA TYR A 331 -17.62 -8.11 -14.39
C TYR A 331 -16.77 -9.34 -14.04
N ALA A 332 -16.71 -9.74 -12.77
CA ALA A 332 -16.09 -11.00 -12.36
C ALA A 332 -16.64 -12.24 -13.12
N THR A 333 -17.87 -12.20 -13.63
CA THR A 333 -18.42 -13.32 -14.44
C THR A 333 -17.83 -13.42 -15.84
N MET A 334 -17.12 -12.38 -16.29
CA MET A 334 -16.59 -12.26 -17.65
C MET A 334 -15.54 -13.33 -17.91
N HIS A 335 -14.59 -13.53 -16.99
CA HIS A 335 -13.51 -14.51 -17.13
C HIS A 335 -12.95 -14.94 -15.76
N PRO A 336 -12.48 -16.19 -15.57
CA PRO A 336 -11.92 -16.64 -14.29
C PRO A 336 -10.74 -15.81 -13.76
N TRP A 337 -9.88 -15.27 -14.64
CA TRP A 337 -8.85 -14.30 -14.22
C TRP A 337 -9.42 -13.02 -13.62
N GLU A 338 -10.56 -12.57 -14.13
CA GLU A 338 -11.23 -11.34 -13.70
C GLU A 338 -11.95 -11.56 -12.37
N ASP A 339 -12.57 -12.73 -12.21
CA ASP A 339 -13.14 -13.16 -10.93
C ASP A 339 -12.08 -13.19 -9.82
N TRP A 340 -10.88 -13.66 -10.13
CA TRP A 340 -9.74 -13.57 -9.22
C TRP A 340 -9.32 -12.14 -8.92
N ALA A 341 -9.10 -11.31 -9.94
CA ALA A 341 -8.66 -9.93 -9.74
C ALA A 341 -9.67 -9.12 -8.93
N GLU A 342 -10.97 -9.28 -9.22
CA GLU A 342 -12.07 -8.68 -8.48
C GLU A 342 -12.14 -9.19 -7.04
N THR A 343 -12.03 -10.50 -6.82
CA THR A 343 -12.02 -11.09 -5.48
C THR A 343 -10.80 -10.65 -4.67
N PHE A 344 -9.62 -10.60 -5.29
CA PHE A 344 -8.38 -10.12 -4.68
C PHE A 344 -8.50 -8.64 -4.28
N ALA A 345 -9.01 -7.81 -5.19
CA ALA A 345 -9.23 -6.40 -4.92
C ALA A 345 -10.24 -6.19 -3.78
N HIS A 346 -11.30 -7.00 -3.75
CA HIS A 346 -12.30 -6.97 -2.71
C HIS A 346 -11.75 -7.40 -1.36
N TYR A 347 -10.93 -8.45 -1.31
CA TYR A 347 -10.22 -8.86 -0.11
C TYR A 347 -9.34 -7.73 0.46
N LEU A 348 -8.57 -7.06 -0.40
CA LEU A 348 -7.77 -5.89 0.02
C LEU A 348 -8.66 -4.74 0.51
N HIS A 349 -9.79 -4.48 -0.14
CA HIS A 349 -10.76 -3.49 0.31
C HIS A 349 -11.29 -3.79 1.73
N ILE A 350 -11.68 -5.03 2.00
CA ILE A 350 -12.15 -5.48 3.31
C ILE A 350 -11.04 -5.30 4.36
N ARG A 351 -9.83 -5.84 4.09
CA ARG A 351 -8.71 -5.81 5.04
C ARG A 351 -8.29 -4.40 5.45
N ASP A 352 -8.16 -3.49 4.48
CA ASP A 352 -7.73 -2.11 4.76
C ASP A 352 -8.80 -1.31 5.52
N THR A 353 -10.08 -1.54 5.19
CA THR A 353 -11.19 -0.87 5.86
C THR A 353 -11.33 -1.35 7.31
N LEU A 354 -11.24 -2.68 7.54
CA LEU A 354 -11.23 -3.24 8.90
C LEU A 354 -10.05 -2.73 9.72
N ARG A 355 -8.85 -2.72 9.14
CA ARG A 355 -7.66 -2.16 9.81
C ARG A 355 -7.89 -0.71 10.18
N THR A 356 -8.39 0.09 9.25
CA THR A 356 -8.69 1.50 9.53
C THR A 356 -9.73 1.64 10.64
N ALA A 357 -10.79 0.83 10.65
CA ALA A 357 -11.76 0.83 11.74
C ALA A 357 -11.12 0.49 13.10
N ALA A 358 -10.27 -0.54 13.15
CA ALA A 358 -9.57 -0.97 14.36
C ALA A 358 -8.67 0.13 14.95
N GLU A 359 -7.94 0.86 14.11
CA GLU A 359 -7.04 1.94 14.52
C GLU A 359 -7.77 3.13 15.17
N PHE A 360 -9.06 3.31 14.89
CA PHE A 360 -9.91 4.30 15.55
C PHE A 360 -10.76 3.71 16.68
N GLY A 361 -10.56 2.43 17.03
CA GLY A 361 -11.35 1.72 18.02
C GLY A 361 -12.82 1.56 17.63
N LEU A 362 -13.13 1.58 16.32
CA LEU A 362 -14.50 1.41 15.83
C LEU A 362 -14.90 -0.06 15.94
N GLY A 363 -15.58 -0.40 17.03
CA GLY A 363 -16.28 -1.67 17.20
C GLY A 363 -17.77 -1.52 16.89
N VAL A 364 -18.31 -2.38 16.02
CA VAL A 364 -19.75 -2.47 15.79
C VAL A 364 -20.24 -3.78 16.36
N THR A 365 -20.83 -3.74 17.56
CA THR A 365 -21.48 -4.92 18.17
C THR A 365 -22.70 -5.38 17.36
N GLY A 366 -23.32 -4.45 16.61
CA GLY A 366 -24.46 -4.72 15.74
C GLY A 366 -25.74 -5.12 16.50
N PRO A 367 -26.86 -5.36 15.79
CA PRO A 367 -27.98 -6.13 16.34
C PRO A 367 -27.52 -7.59 16.59
N ASP A 368 -28.20 -8.33 17.47
CA ASP A 368 -27.88 -9.73 17.78
C ASP A 368 -27.76 -10.59 16.50
N LEU A 369 -26.52 -10.81 16.07
CA LEU A 369 -26.18 -11.56 14.86
C LEU A 369 -26.49 -13.06 15.00
N GLY A 370 -26.80 -13.53 16.21
CA GLY A 370 -27.33 -14.88 16.45
C GLY A 370 -28.62 -15.13 15.67
N SER A 371 -29.40 -14.08 15.40
CA SER A 371 -30.59 -14.13 14.51
C SER A 371 -30.27 -14.36 13.03
N PHE A 372 -29.01 -14.18 12.62
CA PHE A 372 -28.48 -14.43 11.27
C PHE A 372 -27.48 -15.61 11.24
N GLY A 373 -27.35 -16.36 12.34
CA GLY A 373 -26.46 -17.52 12.42
C GLY A 373 -24.96 -17.19 12.58
N VAL A 374 -24.62 -15.94 12.92
CA VAL A 374 -23.22 -15.51 13.13
C VAL A 374 -22.99 -15.26 14.61
N ALA A 375 -22.11 -16.05 15.25
CA ALA A 375 -21.76 -15.85 16.65
C ALA A 375 -20.68 -14.76 16.78
N PRO A 376 -20.95 -13.61 17.43
CA PRO A 376 -19.92 -12.59 17.61
C PRO A 376 -18.93 -13.05 18.69
N ARG A 377 -17.66 -13.16 18.33
CA ARG A 377 -16.55 -13.14 19.30
C ARG A 377 -15.76 -11.84 19.12
N SER A 378 -15.19 -11.41 20.24
CA SER A 378 -14.78 -10.07 20.62
C SER A 378 -13.99 -9.24 19.61
N HIS A 379 -14.25 -7.93 19.68
CA HIS A 379 -13.54 -6.84 19.02
C HIS A 379 -12.08 -6.74 19.46
N ALA A 380 -11.18 -7.27 18.62
CA ALA A 380 -9.84 -6.76 18.35
C ALA A 380 -9.08 -7.87 17.60
N ALA A 381 -9.39 -8.09 16.33
CA ALA A 381 -8.49 -8.86 15.50
C ALA A 381 -7.66 -7.86 14.69
N GLU A 382 -6.41 -7.68 15.08
CA GLU A 382 -5.36 -7.36 14.12
C GLU A 382 -5.21 -8.62 13.25
N PRO A 383 -5.69 -8.66 11.99
CA PRO A 383 -5.59 -9.88 11.20
C PRO A 383 -4.13 -10.17 10.79
N ALA A 384 -3.21 -9.25 11.11
CA ALA A 384 -1.77 -9.47 11.04
C ALA A 384 -1.26 -10.46 12.10
N ASP A 385 -1.96 -10.62 13.23
CA ASP A 385 -1.51 -11.39 14.39
C ASP A 385 -2.30 -12.70 14.62
N LEU A 386 -3.25 -13.02 13.73
CA LEU A 386 -3.95 -14.31 13.80
C LEU A 386 -2.94 -15.45 13.54
N PRO A 387 -2.74 -16.38 14.49
CA PRO A 387 -1.81 -17.48 14.33
C PRO A 387 -2.29 -18.39 13.21
N LEU A 388 -1.37 -18.76 12.31
CA LEU A 388 -1.67 -19.65 11.19
C LEU A 388 -2.02 -21.05 11.69
N GLY A 389 -3.26 -21.47 11.44
CA GLY A 389 -3.63 -22.88 11.32
C GLY A 389 -4.83 -23.34 12.15
N VAL A 390 -5.76 -24.07 11.53
CA VAL A 390 -5.75 -25.56 11.54
C VAL A 390 -6.41 -26.08 10.25
N ASP A 391 -5.83 -27.11 9.65
CA ASP A 391 -6.37 -27.82 8.48
C ASP A 391 -7.81 -28.32 8.71
N GLY A 392 -8.70 -27.95 7.79
CA GLY A 392 -10.02 -28.55 7.61
C GLY A 392 -10.31 -28.66 6.12
N PRO A 393 -10.67 -29.84 5.57
CA PRO A 393 -10.94 -29.97 4.16
C PRO A 393 -12.24 -29.24 3.79
N GLY A 394 -12.14 -28.18 2.99
CA GLY A 394 -13.25 -27.59 2.24
C GLY A 394 -14.15 -26.57 2.96
N GLY A 395 -13.64 -25.86 3.98
CA GLY A 395 -14.33 -24.71 4.60
C GLY A 395 -13.44 -23.47 4.64
N SER A 396 -14.03 -22.28 4.71
CA SER A 396 -13.30 -21.02 4.91
C SER A 396 -12.32 -21.16 6.08
N SER A 397 -11.08 -20.68 5.92
CA SER A 397 -10.11 -20.69 7.00
C SER A 397 -10.70 -19.99 8.23
N PRO A 398 -10.47 -20.50 9.46
CA PRO A 398 -10.96 -19.88 10.70
C PRO A 398 -10.66 -18.37 10.76
N GLU A 399 -9.53 -17.97 10.21
CA GLU A 399 -9.04 -16.61 10.09
C GLU A 399 -9.90 -15.75 9.14
N LEU A 400 -10.30 -16.26 7.97
CA LEU A 400 -11.26 -15.53 7.11
C LEU A 400 -12.62 -15.43 7.79
N ALA A 401 -13.10 -16.50 8.42
CA ALA A 401 -14.40 -16.47 9.10
C ALA A 401 -14.46 -15.34 10.14
N GLU A 402 -13.35 -15.09 10.84
CA GLU A 402 -13.20 -13.97 11.77
C GLU A 402 -13.16 -12.60 11.07
N ILE A 403 -12.50 -12.49 9.93
CA ILE A 403 -12.51 -11.27 9.08
C ILE A 403 -13.95 -10.94 8.66
N VAL A 404 -14.69 -11.94 8.15
CA VAL A 404 -16.09 -11.77 7.69
C VAL A 404 -17.00 -11.41 8.86
N ALA A 405 -16.83 -12.05 10.02
CA ALA A 405 -17.61 -11.78 11.23
C ALA A 405 -17.46 -10.32 11.73
N GLN A 406 -16.28 -9.71 11.52
CA GLN A 406 -16.05 -8.29 11.81
C GLN A 406 -16.54 -7.36 10.70
N TRP A 407 -16.45 -7.80 9.45
CA TRP A 407 -16.78 -6.99 8.28
C TRP A 407 -18.28 -6.73 8.12
N LEU A 408 -19.12 -7.77 8.30
CA LEU A 408 -20.55 -7.66 8.05
C LEU A 408 -21.23 -6.62 8.97
N PRO A 409 -21.02 -6.62 10.30
CA PRO A 409 -21.64 -5.63 11.18
C PRO A 409 -21.19 -4.20 10.86
N LEU A 410 -19.89 -4.03 10.56
CA LEU A 410 -19.31 -2.74 10.18
C LEU A 410 -19.99 -2.20 8.92
N THR A 411 -20.09 -3.01 7.87
CA THR A 411 -20.72 -2.57 6.60
C THR A 411 -22.21 -2.29 6.74
N TYR A 412 -22.94 -3.06 7.55
CA TYR A 412 -24.35 -2.77 7.85
C TYR A 412 -24.51 -1.40 8.54
N ALA A 413 -23.66 -1.11 9.52
CA ALA A 413 -23.67 0.20 10.18
C ALA A 413 -23.27 1.33 9.22
N LEU A 414 -22.21 1.15 8.42
CA LEU A 414 -21.77 2.15 7.43
C LEU A 414 -22.86 2.47 6.41
N ASN A 415 -23.53 1.45 5.86
CA ASN A 415 -24.63 1.62 4.92
C ASN A 415 -25.82 2.33 5.60
N ALA A 416 -26.20 1.92 6.81
CA ALA A 416 -27.30 2.56 7.55
C ALA A 416 -26.99 4.03 7.87
N ILE A 417 -25.76 4.35 8.26
CA ILE A 417 -25.29 5.73 8.49
C ILE A 417 -25.38 6.53 7.18
N ASN A 418 -24.86 5.99 6.07
CA ASN A 418 -24.87 6.70 4.78
C ASN A 418 -26.31 6.97 4.29
N ARG A 419 -27.19 5.98 4.39
CA ARG A 419 -28.64 6.13 4.11
C ARG A 419 -29.29 7.18 5.00
N SER A 420 -28.94 7.25 6.29
CA SER A 420 -29.50 8.27 7.19
C SER A 420 -29.07 9.70 6.83
N MET A 421 -27.94 9.85 6.13
CA MET A 421 -27.46 11.10 5.55
C MET A 421 -27.97 11.35 4.11
N GLY A 422 -28.90 10.52 3.60
CA GLY A 422 -29.49 10.67 2.27
C GLY A 422 -28.57 10.23 1.12
N ARG A 423 -27.62 9.33 1.39
CA ARG A 423 -26.69 8.76 0.39
C ARG A 423 -26.97 7.26 0.20
N ASP A 424 -26.53 6.71 -0.94
CA ASP A 424 -26.65 5.28 -1.25
C ASP A 424 -25.76 4.41 -0.35
N ASP A 425 -25.79 3.09 -0.51
CA ASP A 425 -24.88 2.21 0.23
C ASP A 425 -23.42 2.48 -0.13
N LEU A 426 -22.56 2.56 0.90
CA LEU A 426 -21.10 2.61 0.69
C LEU A 426 -20.56 1.25 0.26
N TYR A 427 -21.22 0.18 0.70
CA TYR A 427 -20.85 -1.20 0.43
C TYR A 427 -22.09 -2.00 -0.01
N PRO A 428 -22.44 -1.99 -1.32
CA PRO A 428 -23.63 -2.69 -1.84
C PRO A 428 -23.36 -4.15 -2.23
N PHE A 429 -22.38 -4.82 -1.61
CA PHE A 429 -21.96 -6.18 -1.98
C PHE A 429 -22.53 -7.25 -1.04
N VAL A 430 -22.76 -8.44 -1.57
CA VAL A 430 -23.24 -9.61 -0.81
C VAL A 430 -22.12 -10.66 -0.77
N LEU A 431 -21.70 -11.05 0.43
CA LEU A 431 -20.70 -12.09 0.63
C LEU A 431 -21.38 -13.45 0.83
N THR A 432 -21.77 -14.10 -0.26
CA THR A 432 -22.37 -15.45 -0.22
C THR A 432 -21.33 -16.52 0.16
N PRO A 433 -21.74 -17.75 0.50
CA PRO A 433 -20.78 -18.83 0.79
C PRO A 433 -19.77 -19.07 -0.34
N ALA A 434 -20.19 -18.97 -1.60
CA ALA A 434 -19.30 -19.12 -2.74
C ALA A 434 -18.26 -17.98 -2.83
N VAL A 435 -18.69 -16.73 -2.63
CA VAL A 435 -17.77 -15.57 -2.58
C VAL A 435 -16.82 -15.67 -1.39
N GLN A 436 -17.31 -16.12 -0.22
CA GLN A 436 -16.48 -16.34 0.97
C GLN A 436 -15.43 -17.43 0.74
N ALA A 437 -15.74 -18.52 0.03
CA ALA A 437 -14.76 -19.54 -0.33
C ALA A 437 -13.63 -18.97 -1.20
N LYS A 438 -13.97 -18.15 -2.21
CA LYS A 438 -12.99 -17.45 -3.05
C LYS A 438 -12.13 -16.47 -2.26
N LEU A 439 -12.74 -15.70 -1.34
CA LEU A 439 -12.01 -14.83 -0.42
C LEU A 439 -11.08 -15.62 0.50
N SER A 440 -11.42 -16.87 0.84
CA SER A 440 -10.61 -17.73 1.73
C SER A 440 -9.36 -18.15 1.01
N PHE A 441 -9.53 -18.61 -0.23
CA PHE A 441 -8.40 -18.92 -1.10
C PHE A 441 -7.45 -17.74 -1.26
N VAL A 442 -7.97 -16.53 -1.52
CA VAL A 442 -7.13 -15.31 -1.57
C VAL A 442 -6.40 -15.07 -0.24
N HIS A 443 -7.09 -15.21 0.89
CA HIS A 443 -6.50 -15.05 2.23
C HIS A 443 -5.33 -16.02 2.44
N ASP A 444 -5.54 -17.31 2.15
CA ASP A 444 -4.58 -18.38 2.40
C ASP A 444 -3.34 -18.24 1.50
N VAL A 445 -3.54 -17.85 0.23
CA VAL A 445 -2.46 -17.55 -0.72
C VAL A 445 -1.58 -16.39 -0.21
N ILE A 446 -2.19 -15.30 0.26
CA ILE A 446 -1.46 -14.14 0.81
C ILE A 446 -0.75 -14.51 2.12
N ALA A 447 -1.44 -15.22 3.02
CA ALA A 447 -0.91 -15.64 4.30
C ALA A 447 0.32 -16.53 4.13
N CYS A 448 0.29 -17.48 3.19
CA CYS A 448 1.43 -18.32 2.89
C CYS A 448 2.59 -17.52 2.26
N ALA A 449 2.31 -16.59 1.34
CA ALA A 449 3.34 -15.71 0.76
C ALA A 449 4.10 -14.93 1.85
N ARG A 450 3.38 -14.40 2.84
CA ARG A 450 3.96 -13.69 4.00
C ARG A 450 4.93 -14.57 4.79
N THR A 451 4.59 -15.84 5.07
CA THR A 451 5.49 -16.74 5.80
C THR A 451 6.80 -17.01 5.07
N ARG A 452 6.76 -17.14 3.74
CA ARG A 452 7.94 -17.31 2.90
C ARG A 452 8.84 -16.08 2.97
N THR A 453 8.26 -14.87 2.84
CA THR A 453 9.00 -13.61 2.95
C THR A 453 9.71 -13.48 4.30
N SER A 454 9.00 -13.76 5.40
CA SER A 454 9.58 -13.70 6.76
C SER A 454 10.73 -14.70 6.96
N ARG A 455 10.61 -15.93 6.43
CA ARG A 455 11.68 -16.94 6.51
C ARG A 455 12.93 -16.52 5.73
N THR A 456 12.76 -15.99 4.51
CA THR A 456 13.88 -15.49 3.71
C THR A 456 14.57 -14.30 4.39
N ALA A 457 13.81 -13.36 4.93
CA ALA A 457 14.37 -12.23 5.67
C ALA A 457 15.14 -12.67 6.93
N HIS A 458 14.68 -13.72 7.62
CA HIS A 458 15.38 -14.26 8.78
C HIS A 458 16.70 -14.97 8.40
N ALA A 459 16.69 -15.78 7.34
CA ALA A 459 17.89 -16.47 6.83
C ALA A 459 18.99 -15.50 6.39
N VAL A 460 18.62 -14.42 5.67
CA VAL A 460 19.56 -13.37 5.24
C VAL A 460 20.19 -12.64 6.44
N ASN A 461 19.41 -12.36 7.48
CA ASN A 461 19.92 -11.73 8.70
C ASN A 461 20.77 -12.65 9.59
N ALA A 462 20.57 -13.98 9.50
CA ALA A 462 21.32 -14.97 10.26
C ALA A 462 22.72 -15.27 9.70
N GLY A 463 23.09 -14.73 8.54
CA GLY A 463 24.39 -14.98 7.90
C GLY A 463 24.56 -16.41 7.38
N GLU A 464 23.48 -17.19 7.30
CA GLU A 464 23.46 -18.49 6.67
C GLU A 464 23.47 -18.27 5.15
N GLY A 465 24.62 -18.49 4.51
CA GLY A 465 24.81 -18.32 3.08
C GLY A 465 23.69 -19.02 2.30
N THR A 466 23.10 -18.30 1.34
CA THR A 466 22.11 -18.85 0.43
C THR A 466 22.69 -20.11 -0.24
N ASP A 467 22.11 -21.27 0.06
CA ASP A 467 22.48 -22.53 -0.57
C ASP A 467 22.27 -22.40 -2.10
N PRO A 468 23.33 -22.50 -2.92
CA PRO A 468 23.21 -22.36 -4.37
C PRO A 468 22.35 -23.46 -5.02
N SER A 469 21.98 -24.50 -4.28
CA SER A 469 21.16 -25.62 -4.78
C SER A 469 19.69 -25.24 -5.05
N LEU A 470 19.19 -24.11 -4.53
CA LEU A 470 17.86 -23.57 -4.85
C LEU A 470 17.83 -22.72 -6.14
N ALA A 471 18.98 -22.32 -6.67
CA ALA A 471 19.09 -21.53 -7.91
C ALA A 471 19.24 -22.40 -9.19
N ALA A 472 19.52 -23.70 -9.05
CA ALA A 472 19.93 -24.55 -10.17
C ALA A 472 18.84 -25.47 -10.76
N ALA A 473 17.60 -25.46 -10.24
CA ALA A 473 16.52 -26.32 -10.74
C ALA A 473 15.61 -25.69 -11.82
N ARG A 474 16.03 -24.58 -12.45
CA ARG A 474 15.27 -23.89 -13.52
C ARG A 474 16.04 -23.78 -14.84
N GLY A 475 16.75 -24.84 -15.22
CA GLY A 475 17.40 -24.95 -16.52
C GLY A 475 17.12 -26.32 -17.13
N ALA A 476 16.51 -26.31 -18.32
CA ALA A 476 16.13 -27.45 -19.15
C ALA A 476 14.82 -28.16 -18.78
N ASP A 477 13.71 -27.57 -19.21
CA ASP A 477 12.92 -28.18 -20.28
C ASP A 477 12.10 -27.08 -20.98
N ALA A 478 12.57 -26.72 -22.17
CA ALA A 478 11.86 -25.82 -23.07
C ALA A 478 10.64 -26.57 -23.63
N VAL A 479 9.45 -26.18 -23.20
CA VAL A 479 8.20 -26.45 -23.92
C VAL A 479 7.63 -25.12 -24.38
N THR A 480 7.58 -24.98 -25.69
CA THR A 480 6.99 -23.88 -26.45
C THR A 480 5.47 -23.82 -26.26
N GLY A 481 4.96 -22.67 -25.80
CA GLY A 481 3.53 -22.31 -25.82
C GLY A 481 3.20 -21.30 -24.71
N GLY A 482 2.42 -20.24 -24.89
CA GLY A 482 1.87 -19.61 -26.08
C GLY A 482 1.96 -18.08 -25.88
N ARG A 483 2.21 -17.38 -26.99
CA ARG A 483 2.35 -15.93 -27.06
C ARG A 483 1.00 -15.28 -26.76
N ALA A 484 0.91 -14.39 -25.77
CA ALA A 484 -0.22 -13.47 -25.63
C ALA A 484 -0.36 -12.67 -26.94
N PRO A 485 -1.55 -12.58 -27.55
CA PRO A 485 -1.72 -11.83 -28.79
C PRO A 485 -1.59 -10.32 -28.52
N GLU A 486 -0.86 -9.63 -29.39
CA GLU A 486 -0.91 -8.17 -29.49
C GLU A 486 -2.38 -7.76 -29.77
N PRO A 487 -2.97 -6.81 -29.01
CA PRO A 487 -4.33 -6.37 -29.24
C PRO A 487 -4.35 -5.31 -30.34
N ASP A 488 -4.11 -5.72 -31.57
CA ASP A 488 -4.47 -4.92 -32.74
C ASP A 488 -5.93 -5.23 -33.10
N ARG A 489 -6.82 -4.30 -32.73
CA ARG A 489 -8.29 -4.21 -32.96
C ARG A 489 -9.18 -4.28 -31.71
N ALA A 490 -9.03 -3.29 -30.83
CA ALA A 490 -10.14 -2.80 -29.99
C ALA A 490 -10.46 -1.33 -30.36
N ALA A 491 -10.94 -1.15 -31.59
CA ALA A 491 -11.49 0.10 -32.08
C ALA A 491 -12.91 -0.13 -32.62
N ALA A 492 -13.82 0.76 -32.22
CA ALA A 492 -15.14 0.99 -32.78
C ALA A 492 -16.32 0.10 -32.31
N ALA A 493 -16.70 0.27 -31.04
CA ALA A 493 -18.10 0.39 -30.59
C ALA A 493 -18.02 1.01 -29.19
N SER A 494 -18.34 2.27 -28.90
CA SER A 494 -19.46 3.09 -29.35
C SER A 494 -19.06 4.57 -29.19
N GLY A 495 -19.54 5.43 -30.09
CA GLY A 495 -19.41 6.89 -29.97
C GLY A 495 -20.37 7.50 -28.97
#